data_AF-A0A8I1X0C9-F1
#
_entry.id   AF-A0A8I1X0C9-F1
#
_cell.length_a   1.000
_cell.length_b   1.000
_cell.length_c   1.000
_cell.angle_alpha   90.00
_cell.angle_beta   90.00
_cell.angle_gamma   90.00
#
_symmetry.space_group_name_H-M   'P 1'
#
loop_
_entity.id
_entity.type
_entity.pdbx_description
1 polymer ?
#
loop_
_entity_poly.entity_id
_entity_poly.type
_entity_poly.pdbx_seq_one_letter_code
_entity_poly.pdbx_strand_id
1 'polypeptide(L)' 'MKIKVELYVAGQVFNEIVRAVDYEEARQVALARNPNARIISVTAVF' A
#
# COMPACT_ATOMS: atom_id res chain seq x y z
N MET A 1 -2.62 -12.01 -5.15
CA MET A 1 -1.67 -12.02 -4.01
C MET A 1 -2.17 -11.08 -2.93
N LYS A 2 -1.94 -11.36 -1.64
CA LYS A 2 -2.13 -10.36 -0.57
C LYS A 2 -0.83 -9.59 -0.42
N ILE A 3 -0.90 -8.27 -0.54
CA ILE A 3 0.27 -7.40 -0.49
C ILE A 3 0.03 -6.37 0.60
N LYS A 4 0.97 -6.28 1.53
CA LYS A 4 0.98 -5.26 2.57
C LYS A 4 1.72 -4.04 2.02
N VAL A 5 1.00 -2.93 1.95
CA VAL A 5 1.52 -1.62 1.57
C VAL A 5 1.64 -0.80 2.84
N GLU A 6 2.85 -0.33 3.14
CA GLU A 6 3.10 0.64 4.21
C GLU A 6 2.94 2.04 3.65
N LEU A 7 2.02 2.81 4.25
CA LEU A 7 1.67 4.16 3.86
C LEU A 7 1.96 5.14 5.00
N TYR A 8 2.42 6.34 4.63
CA TYR A 8 2.58 7.46 5.54
C TYR A 8 1.63 8.59 5.16
N VAL A 9 0.81 9.05 6.11
CA VAL A 9 -0.06 10.21 5.95
C VAL A 9 -0.15 10.98 7.26
N ALA A 10 -0.13 12.31 7.19
CA ALA A 10 -0.35 13.20 8.35
C ALA A 10 0.51 12.87 9.60
N GLY A 11 1.76 12.42 9.41
CA GLY A 11 2.64 12.10 10.54
C GLY A 11 2.60 10.65 11.02
N GLN A 12 1.72 9.81 10.47
CA GLN A 12 1.50 8.44 10.93
C GLN A 12 1.79 7.42 9.83
N VAL A 13 2.36 6.28 10.24
CA VAL A 13 2.57 5.11 9.38
C VAL A 13 1.48 4.10 9.68
N PHE A 14 0.81 3.61 8.62
CA PHE A 14 -0.16 2.54 8.72
C PHE A 14 -0.01 1.55 7.56
N ASN A 15 -0.62 0.38 7.72
CA ASN A 15 -0.49 -0.73 6.80
C ASN A 15 -1.84 -1.01 6.13
N GLU A 16 -1.86 -1.10 4.81
CA GLU A 16 -3.04 -1.55 4.05
C GLU A 16 -2.74 -2.88 3.37
N ILE A 17 -3.63 -3.87 3.54
CA ILE A 17 -3.54 -5.14 2.81
C ILE A 17 -4.38 -5.04 1.53
N VAL A 18 -3.68 -4.99 0.40
CA VAL A 18 -4.27 -4.93 -0.93
C VAL A 18 -4.26 -6.32 -1.55
N ARG A 19 -5.36 -6.69 -2.21
CA ARG A 19 -5.39 -7.84 -3.12
C ARG A 19 -5.02 -7.34 -4.50
N ALA A 20 -3.86 -7.75 -4.99
CA ALA A 20 -3.37 -7.36 -6.30
C ALA A 20 -2.64 -8.54 -6.98
N VAL A 21 -2.48 -8.46 -8.30
CA VAL A 21 -1.71 -9.44 -9.09
C VAL A 21 -0.21 -9.25 -8.94
N ASP A 22 0.25 -8.01 -8.78
CA ASP A 22 1.65 -7.64 -8.63
C ASP A 22 1.84 -6.45 -7.66
N TYR A 23 3.10 -6.08 -7.43
CA TYR A 23 3.45 -4.98 -6.54
C TYR A 23 3.08 -3.60 -7.09
N GLU A 24 3.04 -3.41 -8.41
CA GLU A 24 2.73 -2.12 -9.03
C GLU A 24 1.23 -1.83 -8.95
N GLU A 25 0.39 -2.81 -9.25
CA GLU A 25 -1.05 -2.74 -9.06
C GLU A 25 -1.39 -2.47 -7.59
N ALA A 26 -0.70 -3.11 -6.64
CA ALA A 26 -0.89 -2.80 -5.22
C ALA A 26 -0.55 -1.35 -4.86
N ARG A 27 0.51 -0.77 -5.45
CA ARG A 27 0.85 0.65 -5.24
C ARG A 27 -0.25 1.55 -5.77
N GLN A 28 -0.72 1.30 -6.99
CA GLN A 28 -1.76 2.10 -7.62
C GLN A 28 -3.07 2.05 -6.82
N VAL A 29 -3.50 0.86 -6.41
CA VAL A 29 -4.72 0.68 -5.62
C VAL A 29 -4.60 1.35 -4.24
N ALA A 30 -3.45 1.19 -3.56
CA ALA A 30 -3.23 1.82 -2.26
C ALA A 30 -3.21 3.35 -2.34
N LEU A 31 -2.60 3.93 -3.38
CA LEU A 31 -2.60 5.38 -3.61
C LEU A 31 -3.96 5.92 -4.04
N ALA A 32 -4.71 5.18 -4.87
CA ALA A 32 -6.05 5.58 -5.29
C ALA A 32 -7.03 5.67 -4.10
N ARG A 33 -6.85 4.80 -3.09
CA ARG A 33 -7.62 4.83 -1.84
C ARG A 33 -7.12 5.86 -0.84
N ASN A 34 -5.82 6.15 -0.85
CA ASN A 34 -5.15 7.06 0.07
C ASN A 34 -4.37 8.14 -0.70
N PRO A 35 -5.05 9.09 -1.38
CA PRO A 35 -4.41 10.01 -2.33
C PRO A 35 -3.39 10.96 -1.71
N ASN A 36 -3.52 11.26 -0.41
CA ASN A 36 -2.58 12.11 0.33
C ASN A 36 -1.44 11.32 0.99
N ALA A 37 -1.44 9.99 0.87
CA ALA A 37 -0.43 9.15 1.50
C ALA A 37 0.78 8.94 0.60
N ARG A 38 1.92 8.67 1.23
CA ARG A 38 3.16 8.26 0.55
C ARG A 38 3.45 6.79 0.84
N ILE A 39 3.76 6.03 -0.20
CA ILE A 39 4.19 4.64 -0.04
C ILE A 39 5.61 4.62 0.54
N ILE A 40 5.78 3.88 1.63
CA ILE A 40 7.09 3.61 2.25
C ILE A 40 7.63 2.27 1.79
N SER A 41 6.80 1.23 1.84
CA SER A 41 7.22 -0.14 1.55
C SER A 41 6.06 -0.95 0.96
N VAL A 42 6.41 -1.96 0.17
CA VAL A 42 5.46 -2.88 -0.46
C VAL A 42 6.03 -4.29 -0.36
N THR A 43 5.33 -5.15 0.38
CA THR A 43 5.79 -6.51 0.68
C THR A 43 4.65 -7.50 0.50
N ALA A 44 4.93 -8.66 -0.10
CA ALA A 44 3.97 -9.75 -0.19
C ALA A 44 3.74 -10.37 1.18
N VAL A 45 2.47 -10.61 1.53
CA VAL A 45 2.11 -11.35 2.75
C VAL A 45 1.69 -12.75 2.30
N PHE A 46 2.47 -13.74 2.73
CA PHE A 46 2.18 -15.17 2.55
C PHE A 46 1.17 -15.63 3.60
#